data_AF-K2AIY7-F1
#
_entry.id   AF-K2AIY7-F1
#
_cell.length_a   1.000
_cell.length_b   1.000
_cell.length_c   1.000
_cell.angle_alpha   90.00
_cell.angle_beta   90.00
_cell.angle_gamma   90.00
#
_symmetry.space_group_name_H-M   'P 1'
#
loop_
_entity.id
_entity.type
_entity.pdbx_description
1 polymer ?
#
loop_
_entity_poly.entity_id
_entity_poly.type
_entity_poly.pdbx_seq_one_letter_code
_entity_poly.pdbx_strand_id
1 'polypeptide(L)' 'TRMNNSTCNTESVGGWREMLGAGMAHPIVLKNMGIDPDKYQAAMWGPGIDRFTMIKYGIDDIRRFHGQDLRFLKQF' A
#
# COMPACT_ATOMS: atom_id res chain seq x y z
N THR A 1 10.60 24.52 -28.72
CA THR A 1 10.28 24.67 -27.29
C THR A 1 10.52 23.34 -26.61
N ARG A 2 11.53 23.28 -25.73
CA ARG A 2 12.22 22.07 -25.25
C ARG A 2 11.30 21.27 -24.30
N MET A 3 10.83 20.09 -24.69
CA MET A 3 10.19 19.14 -23.77
C MET A 3 11.29 18.52 -22.90
N ASN A 4 11.33 18.88 -21.61
CA ASN A 4 12.18 18.22 -20.64
C ASN A 4 11.61 16.83 -20.35
N ASN A 5 12.18 15.83 -21.03
CA ASN A 5 12.04 14.41 -20.72
C ASN A 5 12.81 14.06 -19.44
N SER A 6 12.49 14.71 -18.32
CA SER A 6 12.94 14.27 -17.00
C SER A 6 12.03 13.14 -16.53
N THR A 7 12.10 11.99 -17.22
CA THR A 7 11.50 10.76 -16.72
C THR A 7 12.25 10.37 -15.44
N CYS A 8 11.68 10.76 -14.31
CA CYS A 8 12.12 10.27 -13.00
C CYS A 8 11.92 8.74 -12.99
N ASN A 9 12.96 7.98 -12.67
CA ASN A 9 12.97 6.50 -12.72
C ASN A 9 11.90 5.82 -11.84
N THR A 10 11.15 6.59 -11.05
CA THR A 10 10.09 6.12 -10.17
C THR A 10 8.68 6.40 -10.71
N GLU A 11 8.53 7.02 -11.87
CA GLU A 11 7.21 7.39 -12.39
C GLU A 11 6.85 6.51 -13.58
N SER A 12 5.89 5.61 -13.38
CA SER A 12 5.25 4.89 -14.48
C SER A 12 4.59 5.92 -15.40
N VAL A 13 5.00 5.92 -16.67
CA VAL A 13 4.49 6.81 -17.71
C VAL A 13 2.96 6.72 -17.73
N GLY A 14 2.25 7.75 -17.24
CA GLY A 14 0.79 7.76 -17.12
C GLY A 14 0.20 7.82 -15.70
N GLY A 15 1.01 7.92 -14.64
CA GLY A 15 0.63 8.58 -13.39
C GLY A 15 -0.34 7.87 -12.44
N TRP A 16 -0.42 6.53 -12.46
CA TRP A 16 -1.18 5.75 -11.46
C TRP A 16 -0.29 4.70 -10.82
N ARG A 17 -0.39 4.56 -9.50
CA ARG A 17 0.32 3.52 -8.74
C ARG A 17 -0.64 2.83 -7.80
N GLU A 18 -0.63 1.51 -7.83
CA GLU A 18 -1.41 0.69 -6.91
C GLU A 18 -0.90 0.87 -5.48
N MET A 19 -1.83 1.28 -4.60
CA MET A 19 -1.57 1.54 -3.19
C MET A 19 -2.25 0.51 -2.26
N LEU A 20 -3.45 0.07 -2.64
CA LEU A 20 -4.40 -0.56 -1.75
C LEU A 20 -5.34 -1.49 -2.52
N GLY A 21 -5.56 -2.69 -2.00
CA GLY A 21 -6.69 -3.53 -2.37
C GLY A 21 -7.88 -3.24 -1.45
N ALA A 22 -9.07 -3.07 -2.03
CA ALA A 22 -10.32 -2.92 -1.31
C ALA A 22 -11.43 -3.72 -2.00
N GLY A 23 -12.40 -4.18 -1.22
CA GLY A 23 -13.54 -4.95 -1.72
C GLY A 23 -14.62 -5.16 -0.68
N MET A 24 -15.75 -5.71 -1.12
CA MET A 24 -16.83 -6.11 -0.24
C MET A 24 -16.49 -7.45 0.42
N ALA A 25 -16.84 -7.59 1.70
CA ALA A 25 -16.74 -8.84 2.41
C ALA A 25 -17.69 -9.88 1.80
N HIS A 26 -17.19 -11.09 1.62
CA HIS A 26 -18.02 -12.19 1.14
C HIS A 26 -19.04 -12.61 2.22
N PRO A 27 -20.33 -12.85 1.88
CA PRO A 27 -21.37 -13.19 2.86
C PRO A 27 -21.06 -14.41 3.75
N ILE A 28 -20.33 -15.40 3.21
CA ILE A 28 -19.90 -16.58 3.99
C ILE A 28 -18.95 -16.18 5.13
N VAL A 29 -18.07 -15.19 4.91
CA VAL A 29 -17.14 -14.71 5.94
C VAL A 29 -17.90 -14.01 7.07
N LEU A 30 -18.93 -13.24 6.72
CA LEU A 30 -19.83 -12.61 7.70
C LEU A 30 -20.60 -13.66 8.52
N LYS A 31 -21.16 -14.68 7.85
CA LYS A 31 -21.85 -15.80 8.53
C LYS A 31 -20.93 -16.55 9.50
N ASN A 32 -19.67 -16.78 9.10
CA ASN A 32 -18.68 -17.44 9.95
C ASN A 32 -18.31 -16.61 11.20
N MET A 33 -18.50 -15.29 11.16
CA MET A 33 -18.32 -14.39 12.31
C MET A 33 -19.60 -14.19 13.14
N GLY A 34 -20.69 -14.90 12.82
CA GLY A 34 -21.99 -14.76 13.49
C GLY A 34 -22.75 -13.49 13.10
N ILE A 35 -22.39 -12.86 11.98
CA ILE A 35 -23.02 -11.65 11.47
C ILE A 35 -23.98 -12.02 10.34
N ASP A 36 -25.23 -11.54 10.43
CA ASP A 36 -26.23 -11.72 9.39
C ASP A 36 -25.91 -10.84 8.16
N PRO A 37 -25.56 -11.43 7.00
CA PRO A 37 -25.17 -10.68 5.81
C PRO A 37 -26.31 -9.91 5.16
N ASP A 38 -27.58 -10.21 5.46
CA ASP A 38 -28.73 -9.49 4.91
C ASP A 38 -28.97 -8.16 5.64
N LYS A 39 -28.49 -8.06 6.89
CA LYS A 39 -28.59 -6.86 7.73
C LYS A 39 -27.30 -6.04 7.76
N TYR A 40 -26.15 -6.69 7.61
CA TYR A 40 -24.84 -6.06 7.72
C TYR A 40 -23.93 -6.41 6.54
N GLN A 41 -23.39 -5.36 5.92
CA GLN A 41 -22.35 -5.48 4.90
C GLN A 41 -21.03 -4.95 5.48
N ALA A 42 -19.92 -5.57 5.11
CA ALA A 42 -18.60 -5.10 5.49
C ALA A 42 -17.78 -4.76 4.25
N ALA A 43 -17.02 -3.67 4.33
CA ALA A 43 -15.96 -3.36 3.39
C ALA A 43 -14.63 -3.85 4.00
N MET A 44 -13.82 -4.51 3.19
CA MET A 44 -12.50 -5.00 3.55
C MET A 44 -11.46 -4.27 2.71
N TRP A 45 -10.43 -3.76 3.35
CA TRP A 45 -9.28 -3.12 2.71
C TRP A 45 -7.99 -3.53 3.41
N GLY A 46 -6.87 -3.45 2.71
CA GLY A 46 -5.58 -3.89 3.27
C GLY A 46 -4.41 -3.08 2.71
N PRO A 47 -3.96 -2.01 3.39
CA PRO A 47 -2.75 -1.30 3.00
C PRO A 47 -1.51 -2.08 3.42
N GLY A 48 -0.56 -2.24 2.50
CA GLY A 48 0.80 -2.63 2.86
C GLY A 48 1.58 -1.43 3.38
N ILE A 49 1.73 -1.30 4.71
CA ILE A 49 2.42 -0.17 5.36
C ILE A 49 3.85 -0.02 4.82
N ASP A 50 4.55 -1.12 4.58
CA ASP A 50 5.90 -1.11 4.01
C ASP A 50 5.92 -0.43 2.64
N ARG A 51 4.97 -0.79 1.76
CA ARG A 51 4.87 -0.21 0.42
C ARG A 51 4.51 1.27 0.45
N PHE A 52 3.60 1.68 1.34
CA PHE A 52 3.30 3.11 1.56
C PHE A 52 4.55 3.88 1.98
N THR A 53 5.29 3.34 2.94
CA THR A 53 6.49 3.97 3.50
C THR A 53 7.61 4.03 2.45
N MET A 54 7.82 2.96 1.68
CA MET A 54 8.80 2.93 0.60
C MET A 54 8.51 3.97 -0.48
N ILE A 55 7.25 4.10 -0.90
CA ILE A 55 6.86 5.09 -1.90
C ILE A 55 7.01 6.52 -1.35
N LYS A 56 6.59 6.74 -0.10
CA LYS A 56 6.63 8.07 0.53
C LYS A 56 8.04 8.57 0.79
N TYR A 57 8.92 7.69 1.27
CA TYR A 57 10.30 8.05 1.67
C TYR A 57 11.35 7.66 0.63
N GLY A 58 10.94 7.13 -0.52
CA GLY A 58 11.86 6.71 -1.58
C GLY A 58 12.80 5.58 -1.14
N ILE A 59 12.36 4.72 -0.21
CA ILE A 59 13.17 3.59 0.26
C ILE A 59 13.20 2.53 -0.84
N ASP A 60 14.40 2.21 -1.30
CA ASP A 60 14.75 1.27 -2.36
C ASP A 60 14.63 -0.20 -1.94
N ASP A 61 14.75 -0.51 -0.65
CA ASP A 61 14.83 -1.88 -0.16
C ASP A 61 13.99 -2.11 1.11
N ILE A 62 13.04 -3.05 1.01
CA ILE A 62 12.15 -3.46 2.10
C ILE A 62 12.92 -4.06 3.29
N ARG A 63 14.10 -4.65 3.05
CA ARG A 63 14.91 -5.29 4.10
C ARG A 63 15.38 -4.30 5.16
N ARG A 64 15.43 -3.00 4.84
CA ARG A 64 15.81 -1.97 5.83
C ARG A 64 14.84 -1.86 6.99
N PHE A 65 13.56 -2.21 6.80
CA PHE A 65 12.59 -2.27 7.89
C PHE A 65 12.86 -3.42 8.87
N HIS A 66 13.33 -4.55 8.39
CA HIS A 66 13.56 -5.76 9.19
C HIS A 66 15.01 -5.94 9.68
N GLY A 67 15.96 -5.19 9.10
CA GLY A 67 17.39 -5.32 9.38
C GLY A 67 17.90 -4.64 10.65
N GLN A 68 17.05 -3.92 11.39
CA GLN A 68 17.39 -3.23 12.65
C GLN A 68 18.64 -2.33 12.58
N ASP A 69 18.92 -1.72 11.43
CA ASP A 69 20.07 -0.80 11.30
C ASP A 69 19.77 0.53 12.03
N LEU A 70 20.53 0.79 13.09
CA LEU A 70 20.41 2.03 13.88
C LEU A 70 20.63 3.30 13.05
N ARG A 71 21.37 3.24 11.94
CA ARG A 71 21.58 4.39 11.04
C ARG A 71 20.33 4.73 10.25
N PHE A 72 19.51 3.73 9.93
CA PHE A 72 18.22 3.89 9.26
C PHE A 72 17.16 4.36 10.26
N LEU A 73 17.10 3.75 11.44
CA LEU A 73 16.13 4.12 12.49
C LEU A 73 16.28 5.56 12.99
N LYS A 74 17.48 6.14 12.93
CA LYS A 74 17.73 7.54 13.31
C LYS A 74 17.25 8.60 12.29
N GLN A 75 16.84 8.19 11.09
CA GLN A 75 16.45 9.12 10.01
C GLN A 75 14.99 9.56 10.09
N PHE A 76 14.19 8.91 10.94
CA PHE A 76 12.77 9.15 11.17
C PHE A 76 12.54 9.59 12.61
#